data_AF-A0A8S3IU12-F1
#
_entry.id   AF-A0A8S3IU12-F1
#
_cell.length_a   1.000
_cell.length_b   1.000
_cell.length_c   1.000
_cell.angle_alpha   90.00
_cell.angle_beta   90.00
_cell.angle_gamma   90.00
#
_symmetry.space_group_name_H-M   'P 1'
#
loop_
_entity.id
_entity.type
_entity.pdbx_description
1 polymer ?
#
loop_
_entity_poly.entity_id
_entity_poly.type
_entity_poly.pdbx_seq_one_letter_code
_entity_poly.pdbx_strand_id
1 'polypeptide(L)'
;YLQNLVQKFNAKLGGVNGVVSIARALTSSSTKDDVFMFFGADVTHTTCSRDKPSIAAVIGSVDTTSTQYASRVSEQYPARGKISLEIIKDLYLMST
;
A
#
# COMPACT_ATOMS: atom_id res chain seq x y z
N TYR A 1 -6.77 -5.64 -25.20
CA TYR A 1 -5.94 -4.43 -25.01
C TYR A 1 -6.73 -3.31 -24.33
N LEU A 2 -7.80 -2.78 -24.94
CA LEU A 2 -8.58 -1.66 -24.38
C LEU A 2 -9.21 -1.97 -23.00
N GLN A 3 -9.65 -3.20 -22.76
CA GLN A 3 -10.23 -3.60 -21.47
C GLN A 3 -9.30 -3.34 -20.27
N ASN A 4 -8.02 -3.74 -20.36
CA ASN A 4 -7.04 -3.53 -19.28
C ASN A 4 -6.76 -2.04 -19.04
N LEU A 5 -6.83 -1.23 -20.10
CA LEU A 5 -6.69 0.22 -20.00
C LEU A 5 -7.88 0.84 -19.29
N VAL A 6 -9.11 0.45 -19.67
CA VAL A 6 -10.35 0.90 -19.03
C VAL A 6 -10.38 0.50 -17.56
N GLN A 7 -9.90 -0.68 -17.19
CA GLN A 7 -9.80 -1.09 -15.78
C GLN A 7 -8.91 -0.14 -14.95
N LYS A 8 -7.80 0.35 -15.52
CA LYS A 8 -6.92 1.33 -14.84
C LYS A 8 -7.59 2.70 -14.72
N PHE A 9 -8.34 3.12 -15.74
CA PHE A 9 -9.12 4.37 -15.68
C PHE A 9 -10.24 4.28 -14.66
N ASN A 10 -11.02 3.20 -14.67
CA ASN A 10 -12.08 2.97 -13.71
C ASN A 10 -11.56 3.06 -12.28
N ALA A 11 -10.44 2.38 -11.97
CA ALA A 11 -9.81 2.45 -10.65
C ALA A 11 -9.35 3.87 -10.27
N LYS A 12 -8.78 4.64 -11.20
CA LYS A 12 -8.36 6.04 -10.97
C LYS A 12 -9.53 7.00 -10.73
N LEU A 13 -10.70 6.68 -11.27
CA LEU A 13 -11.94 7.43 -11.07
C LEU A 13 -12.74 6.95 -9.85
N GLY A 14 -12.20 6.03 -9.05
CA GLY A 14 -12.85 5.47 -7.85
C GLY A 14 -13.84 4.34 -8.12
N GLY A 15 -13.90 3.83 -9.36
CA GLY A 15 -14.74 2.69 -9.72
C GLY A 15 -14.12 1.34 -9.33
N VAL A 16 -14.98 0.36 -9.09
CA VAL A 16 -14.60 -1.00 -8.68
C VAL A 16 -14.73 -1.96 -9.87
N ASN A 17 -13.65 -2.67 -10.21
CA ASN A 17 -13.63 -3.61 -11.35
C ASN A 17 -14.16 -5.00 -10.99
N GLY A 18 -14.09 -5.38 -9.71
CA GLY A 18 -14.51 -6.68 -9.21
C GLY A 18 -14.29 -6.77 -7.71
N VAL A 19 -15.12 -7.56 -7.04
CA VAL A 19 -15.10 -7.76 -5.59
C VAL A 19 -14.88 -9.25 -5.31
N VAL A 20 -14.06 -9.56 -4.32
CA VAL A 20 -13.87 -10.91 -3.82
C VAL A 20 -14.54 -11.03 -2.45
N SER A 21 -15.11 -12.20 -2.15
CA SER A 21 -15.67 -12.47 -0.83
C SER A 21 -14.55 -12.64 0.20
N ILE A 22 -14.28 -11.59 0.97
CA ILE A 22 -13.24 -11.58 2.02
C ILE A 22 -13.62 -12.46 3.21
N ALA A 23 -14.92 -12.56 3.53
CA ALA A 23 -15.44 -13.42 4.60
C ALA A 23 -15.09 -14.90 4.41
N ARG A 24 -14.86 -15.34 3.17
CA ARG A 24 -14.43 -16.70 2.86
C ARG A 24 -12.90 -16.88 2.93
N ALA A 25 -12.14 -15.78 2.81
CA ALA A 25 -10.67 -15.80 2.82
C ALA A 25 -10.09 -15.62 4.25
N LEU A 26 -10.77 -14.87 5.10
CA LEU A 26 -10.41 -14.72 6.51
C LEU A 26 -11.13 -15.81 7.31
N THR A 27 -10.44 -16.94 7.57
CA THR A 27 -10.96 -18.09 8.34
C THR A 27 -11.09 -17.82 9.84
N SER A 28 -11.52 -16.62 10.24
CA SER A 28 -11.89 -16.36 11.63
C SER A 28 -13.33 -16.82 11.84
N SER A 29 -13.50 -17.83 12.68
CA SER A 29 -14.80 -18.30 13.21
C SER A 29 -15.45 -17.30 14.19
N SER A 30 -14.95 -16.07 14.28
CA SER A 30 -15.44 -15.05 15.19
C SER A 30 -15.99 -13.87 14.40
N THR A 31 -17.31 -13.73 14.53
CA THR A 31 -18.15 -12.54 14.27
C THR A 31 -18.26 -12.04 12.82
N LYS A 32 -19.48 -12.05 12.30
CA LYS A 32 -19.89 -11.38 11.03
C LYS A 32 -19.69 -9.86 11.04
N ASP A 33 -19.26 -9.29 12.18
CA ASP A 33 -19.18 -7.86 12.45
C ASP A 33 -17.75 -7.32 12.50
N ASP A 34 -16.72 -8.16 12.34
CA ASP A 34 -15.32 -7.73 12.36
C ASP A 34 -14.98 -6.95 11.08
N VAL A 35 -14.43 -5.73 11.24
CA VAL A 35 -13.96 -4.89 10.15
C VAL A 35 -12.44 -4.97 10.08
N PHE A 36 -11.93 -5.37 8.91
CA PHE A 36 -10.50 -5.49 8.66
C PHE A 36 -9.99 -4.35 7.79
N MET A 37 -8.78 -3.88 8.09
CA MET A 37 -8.02 -2.99 7.22
C MET A 37 -6.75 -3.71 6.76
N PHE A 38 -6.49 -3.67 5.46
CA PHE A 38 -5.33 -4.30 4.85
C PHE A 38 -4.28 -3.25 4.54
N PHE A 39 -3.06 -3.48 5.02
CA PHE A 39 -1.91 -2.64 4.73
C PHE A 39 -0.94 -3.34 3.78
N GLY A 40 -0.33 -2.55 2.90
CA GLY A 40 0.84 -2.95 2.11
C GLY A 40 1.95 -1.92 2.32
N ALA A 41 3.18 -2.37 2.48
CA ALA A 41 4.33 -1.51 2.69
C ALA A 41 5.52 -2.00 1.87
N ASP A 42 6.23 -1.06 1.26
CA ASP A 42 7.43 -1.33 0.46
C ASP A 42 8.44 -0.19 0.61
N VAL A 43 9.72 -0.50 0.41
CA VAL A 43 10.78 0.49 0.31
C VAL A 43 11.58 0.25 -0.96
N THR A 44 11.61 1.26 -1.82
CA THR A 44 12.43 1.22 -3.03
C THR A 44 13.74 1.96 -2.82
N HIS A 45 14.86 1.31 -3.16
CA HIS A 45 16.19 1.90 -3.13
C HIS A 45 16.67 2.27 -4.53
N THR A 46 17.43 3.36 -4.63
CA THR A 46 18.13 3.68 -5.89
C THR A 46 19.47 2.95 -5.94
N THR A 47 19.80 2.36 -7.09
CA THR A 47 20.93 1.42 -7.21
C THR A 47 22.31 2.08 -7.32
N CYS A 48 22.42 3.41 -7.51
CA CYS A 48 23.66 4.01 -8.00
C CYS A 48 24.10 5.34 -7.35
N SER A 49 23.55 5.77 -6.21
CA SER A 49 24.03 7.01 -5.56
C SER A 49 23.84 6.99 -4.05
N ARG A 50 24.88 7.37 -3.31
CA ARG A 50 24.88 7.43 -1.84
C ARG A 50 24.06 8.60 -1.29
N ASP A 51 23.77 9.60 -2.12
CA ASP A 51 23.09 10.82 -1.73
C ASP A 51 21.59 10.80 -2.03
N LYS A 52 21.09 9.68 -2.60
CA LYS A 52 19.67 9.54 -2.94
C LYS A 52 18.89 8.90 -1.78
N PRO A 53 17.68 9.39 -1.48
CA PRO A 53 16.84 8.79 -0.46
C PRO A 53 16.35 7.41 -0.91
N SER A 54 16.01 6.57 0.07
CA SER A 54 15.08 5.46 -0.17
C SER A 54 13.66 6.01 -0.14
N ILE A 55 12.75 5.42 -0.92
CA ILE A 55 11.35 5.84 -0.97
C ILE A 55 10.51 4.78 -0.25
N ALA A 56 9.92 5.15 0.88
CA ALA A 56 8.97 4.31 1.59
C ALA A 56 7.55 4.60 1.08
N ALA A 57 6.78 3.55 0.83
CA ALA A 57 5.38 3.65 0.44
C ALA A 57 4.53 2.73 1.31
N VAL A 58 3.41 3.25 1.81
CA VAL A 58 2.42 2.50 2.58
C VAL A 58 1.05 2.75 1.96
N ILE A 59 0.29 1.67 1.81
CA ILE A 59 -1.11 1.70 1.39
C ILE A 59 -2.01 1.09 2.46
N GLY A 60 -3.23 1.57 2.55
CA GLY A 60 -4.26 1.04 3.43
C GLY A 60 -5.60 0.94 2.71
N SER A 61 -6.32 -0.17 2.88
CA SER A 61 -7.67 -0.32 2.33
C SER A 61 -8.64 0.68 2.98
N VAL A 62 -9.48 1.33 2.19
CA VAL A 62 -10.44 2.34 2.68
C VAL A 62 -11.90 1.90 2.58
N ASP A 63 -12.14 0.70 2.05
CA ASP A 63 -13.45 0.10 1.85
C ASP A 63 -13.52 -1.30 2.48
N THR A 64 -14.74 -1.77 2.76
CA THR A 64 -14.98 -3.10 3.35
C THR A 64 -14.71 -4.25 2.38
N THR A 65 -14.61 -3.94 1.08
CA THR A 65 -14.34 -4.92 0.02
C THR A 65 -12.87 -4.99 -0.40
N SER A 66 -12.00 -4.20 0.24
CA SER A 66 -10.56 -4.14 -0.05
C SER A 66 -10.24 -3.93 -1.53
N THR A 67 -11.05 -3.11 -2.20
CA THR A 67 -10.90 -2.78 -3.63
C THR A 67 -10.28 -1.41 -3.84
N GLN A 68 -10.32 -0.54 -2.82
CA GLN A 68 -9.79 0.81 -2.88
C GLN A 68 -8.74 1.01 -1.78
N TYR A 69 -7.64 1.67 -2.14
CA TYR A 69 -6.52 1.90 -1.24
C TYR A 69 -6.09 3.36 -1.29
N ALA A 70 -5.89 3.95 -0.11
CA ALA A 70 -5.19 5.21 0.02
C ALA A 70 -3.69 4.94 0.12
N SER A 71 -2.86 5.88 -0.35
CA SER A 71 -1.41 5.77 -0.29
C SER A 71 -0.75 6.95 0.44
N ARG A 72 0.38 6.65 1.05
CA ARG A 72 1.34 7.61 1.61
C ARG A 72 2.73 7.22 1.14
N VAL A 73 3.52 8.22 0.78
CA VAL A 73 4.89 8.04 0.30
C VAL A 73 5.78 9.02 1.06
N SER A 74 6.96 8.57 1.48
CA SER A 74 7.93 9.40 2.20
C SER A 74 9.35 9.13 1.70
N GLU A 75 10.13 10.19 1.58
CA GLU A 75 11.57 10.10 1.36
C GLU A 75 12.28 9.84 2.68
N GLN A 76 13.19 8.88 2.71
CA GLN A 76 13.96 8.57 3.90
C GLN A 76 15.45 8.42 3.62
N TYR A 77 16.23 9.20 4.37
CA TYR A 77 17.68 9.27 4.19
C TYR A 77 18.38 8.27 5.12
N PRO A 78 19.32 7.46 4.59
CA PRO A 78 20.14 6.57 5.39
C PRO A 78 21.10 7.36 6.29
N ALA A 79 21.51 6.76 7.41
CA ALA A 79 22.58 7.33 8.25
C ALA A 79 23.92 7.35 7.50
N ARG A 80 24.86 8.20 7.93
CA ARG A 80 26.19 8.31 7.31
C ARG A 80 26.83 6.92 7.14
N GLY A 81 27.29 6.64 5.92
CA GLY A 81 27.97 5.38 5.57
C GLY A 81 27.04 4.29 5.03
N LYS A 82 25.71 4.48 5.02
CA LYS A 82 24.76 3.57 4.38
C LYS A 82 24.21 4.16 3.08
N ILE A 83 23.92 3.29 2.12
CA ILE A 83 23.41 3.66 0.78
C ILE A 83 21.88 3.57 0.73
N SER A 84 21.29 2.73 1.58
CA SER A 84 19.86 2.50 1.64
C SER A 84 19.35 2.35 3.07
N LEU A 85 18.05 2.56 3.23
CA LEU A 85 17.35 2.41 4.50
C LEU A 85 16.07 1.61 4.27
N GLU A 86 16.03 0.37 4.77
CA GLU A 86 14.89 -0.54 4.61
C GLU A 86 13.76 -0.29 5.63
N ILE A 87 14.11 0.21 6.81
CA ILE A 87 13.12 0.49 7.86
C ILE A 87 12.32 1.73 7.48
N ILE A 88 10.99 1.64 7.47
CA ILE A 88 10.10 2.78 7.30
C ILE A 88 10.11 3.62 8.58
N LYS A 89 10.77 4.78 8.56
CA LYS A 89 10.95 5.64 9.75
C LYS A 89 9.63 6.20 10.27
N ASP A 90 8.80 6.71 9.37
CA ASP A 90 7.58 7.44 9.72
C ASP A 90 6.32 6.58 9.56
N LEU A 91 6.44 5.26 9.76
CA LEU A 91 5.34 4.31 9.54
C LEU A 91 4.07 4.73 10.30
N TYR A 92 4.24 5.18 11.55
CA TYR A 92 3.12 5.65 12.37
C TYR A 92 2.35 6.79 11.68
N LEU A 93 3.07 7.83 11.23
CA LEU A 93 2.49 8.99 10.54
C LEU A 93 1.89 8.63 9.16
N MET A 94 2.40 7.58 8.52
CA MET A 94 1.90 7.08 7.24
C MET A 94 0.67 6.17 7.40
N SER A 95 0.41 5.67 8.62
CA SER A 95 -0.67 4.73 8.93
C SER A 95 -1.90 5.37 9.60
N THR A 96 -1.77 6.63 10.02
CA THR A 96 -2.85 7.49 10.54
C THR A 96 -3.51 8.29 9.41
#